data_AF-A0A8C0DVZ1-F1
#
_entry.id   AF-A0A8C0DVZ1-F1
#
_cell.length_a   1.000
_cell.length_b   1.000
_cell.length_c   1.000
_cell.angle_alpha   90.00
_cell.angle_beta   90.00
_cell.angle_gamma   90.00
#
_symmetry.space_group_name_H-M   'P 1'
#
loop_
_entity.id
_entity.type
_entity.pdbx_description
1 polymer ?
#
loop_
_entity_poly.entity_id
_entity_poly.type
_entity_poly.pdbx_seq_one_letter_code
_entity_poly.pdbx_strand_id
1 'polypeptide(L)' 'MDPGGRWRHLPSGPSLKHLTDPSYGIPREQQKPALQELTRAHVESFNYAVREGLSHAVQVTQC' A
#
# COMPACT_ATOMS: atom_id res chain seq x y z
N MET A 1 11.14 29.23 -13.65
CA MET A 1 11.17 27.78 -13.94
C MET A 1 9.74 27.31 -14.04
N ASP A 2 9.32 26.78 -15.19
CA ASP A 2 7.96 26.28 -15.42
C ASP A 2 7.77 24.93 -14.70
N PRO A 3 6.92 24.84 -13.66
CA PRO A 3 6.69 23.60 -12.93
C PRO A 3 6.03 22.51 -13.77
N GLY A 4 5.42 22.84 -14.91
CA GLY A 4 4.75 21.91 -15.81
C GLY A 4 5.71 21.05 -16.64
N GLY A 5 6.93 21.52 -16.91
CA GLY A 5 7.91 20.81 -17.73
C GLY A 5 8.31 19.44 -17.16
N ARG A 6 8.37 19.32 -15.83
CA ARG A 6 8.77 18.09 -15.13
C ARG A 6 7.80 16.92 -15.30
N TRP A 7 6.53 17.21 -15.58
CA TRP A 7 5.45 16.21 -15.61
C TRP A 7 5.10 15.77 -17.04
N ARG A 8 5.63 16.45 -18.06
CA ARG A 8 5.34 16.19 -19.50
C ARG A 8 5.83 14.84 -20.01
N HIS A 9 6.83 14.25 -19.36
CA HIS A 9 7.47 13.00 -19.78
C HIS A 9 7.15 11.82 -18.88
N LEU A 10 6.12 11.93 -18.03
CA LEU A 10 5.72 10.80 -17.21
C LEU A 10 5.07 9.71 -18.06
N PRO A 11 5.31 8.43 -17.75
CA PRO A 11 4.59 7.33 -18.37
C PRO A 11 3.09 7.52 -18.16
N SER A 12 2.28 7.20 -19.17
CA SER A 12 0.81 7.25 -19.09
C SER A 12 0.21 6.22 -18.13
N GLY A 13 1.02 5.28 -17.64
CA GLY A 13 0.59 4.26 -16.70
C GLY A 13 1.76 3.43 -16.16
N PRO A 14 1.47 2.55 -15.19
CA PRO A 14 2.46 1.64 -14.62
C PRO A 14 2.97 0.65 -15.69
N SER A 15 4.26 0.35 -15.66
CA SER A 15 4.85 -0.64 -16.56
C SER A 15 4.68 -2.05 -15.98
N LEU A 16 4.18 -2.98 -16.78
CA LEU A 16 4.01 -4.39 -16.39
C LEU A 16 5.23 -5.27 -16.73
N LYS A 17 6.34 -4.68 -17.18
CA LYS A 17 7.52 -5.40 -17.68
C LYS A 17 8.22 -6.32 -16.66
N HIS A 18 7.93 -6.15 -15.36
CA HIS A 18 8.49 -6.95 -14.28
C HIS A 18 7.45 -7.89 -13.65
N LEU A 19 6.27 -8.07 -14.23
CA LEU A 19 5.20 -8.88 -13.63
C LEU A 19 5.59 -10.37 -13.47
N THR A 20 6.47 -10.87 -14.33
CA THR A 20 7.00 -12.24 -14.28
C THR A 20 8.33 -12.35 -13.55
N ASP A 21 8.84 -11.25 -13.00
CA ASP A 21 10.05 -11.29 -12.17
C ASP A 21 9.75 -12.12 -10.91
N PRO A 22 10.57 -13.10 -10.52
CA PRO A 22 10.36 -13.87 -9.30
C PRO A 22 10.31 -13.00 -8.04
N SER A 23 10.90 -11.80 -8.09
CA SER A 23 10.85 -10.81 -7.01
C SER A 23 9.65 -9.86 -7.10
N TYR A 24 8.79 -10.01 -8.12
CA TYR A 24 7.59 -9.19 -8.25
C TYR A 24 6.66 -9.38 -7.04
N GLY A 25 6.21 -8.26 -6.47
CA GLY A 25 5.37 -8.28 -5.28
C GLY A 25 6.11 -8.61 -3.98
N ILE A 26 7.42 -8.92 -4.02
CA ILE A 26 8.23 -9.10 -2.81
C ILE A 26 8.62 -7.71 -2.29
N PRO A 27 8.16 -7.31 -1.08
CA PRO A 27 8.60 -6.05 -0.48
C PRO A 27 10.10 -6.10 -0.21
N ARG A 28 10.79 -4.99 -0.50
CA ARG A 28 12.19 -4.81 -0.09
C ARG A 28 12.30 -4.84 1.43
N GLU A 29 13.44 -5.30 1.92
CA GLU A 29 13.79 -5.36 3.35
C GLU A 29 13.62 -4.00 4.04
N GLN A 30 14.02 -2.92 3.36
CA GLN A 30 13.81 -1.55 3.82
C GLN A 30 12.89 -0.81 2.85
N GLN A 31 11.77 -0.31 3.38
CA GLN A 31 10.86 0.56 2.65
C GLN A 31 11.27 2.02 2.84
N LYS A 32 10.92 2.88 1.87
CA LYS A 32 11.20 4.31 1.97
C LYS A 32 10.33 4.92 3.08
N PRO A 33 10.91 5.57 4.11
CA PRO A 33 10.13 6.11 5.22
C PRO A 33 9.01 7.05 4.76
N ALA A 34 9.31 7.94 3.82
CA ALA A 34 8.31 8.87 3.28
C ALA A 34 7.08 8.16 2.66
N LEU A 35 7.26 7.01 2.03
CA LEU A 35 6.13 6.23 1.50
C LEU A 35 5.34 5.57 2.63
N GLN A 36 6.01 5.07 3.67
CA GLN A 36 5.34 4.52 4.85
C GLN A 36 4.48 5.58 5.54
N GLU A 37 5.03 6.78 5.77
CA GLU A 37 4.31 7.92 6.34
C GLU A 37 3.04 8.25 5.55
N LEU A 38 3.16 8.36 4.22
CA LEU A 38 2.03 8.64 3.33
C LEU A 38 0.92 7.57 3.43
N THR A 39 1.29 6.31 3.67
CA THR A 39 0.35 5.19 3.76
C THR A 39 -0.10 4.87 5.19
N ARG A 40 0.46 5.51 6.22
CA ARG A 40 0.22 5.16 7.63
C ARG A 40 -1.26 5.10 7.98
N ALA A 41 -2.03 6.12 7.60
CA ALA A 41 -3.46 6.19 7.92
C ALA A 41 -4.25 5.00 7.34
N HIS A 42 -3.88 4.51 6.16
CA HIS A 42 -4.52 3.35 5.54
C HIS A 42 -4.17 2.06 6.28
N VAL A 43 -2.91 1.91 6.68
CA VAL A 43 -2.44 0.75 7.47
C VAL A 43 -3.14 0.71 8.82
N GLU A 44 -3.23 1.84 9.52
CA GLU A 44 -3.90 1.95 10.82
C GLU A 44 -5.40 1.63 10.71
N SER A 45 -6.08 2.19 9.70
CA SER A 45 -7.50 1.92 9.45
C SER A 45 -7.75 0.44 9.16
N PHE A 46 -6.92 -0.19 8.33
CA PHE A 46 -7.00 -1.62 8.05
C PHE A 46 -6.83 -2.46 9.32
N ASN A 47 -5.78 -2.18 10.10
CA ASN A 47 -5.50 -2.91 11.34
C ASN A 47 -6.66 -2.80 12.34
N TYR A 48 -7.25 -1.61 12.48
CA TYR A 48 -8.42 -1.40 13.33
C TYR A 48 -9.60 -2.25 12.86
N ALA A 49 -9.95 -2.19 11.57
CA ALA A 49 -11.09 -2.92 11.01
C ALA A 49 -10.94 -4.45 11.19
N VAL A 50 -9.73 -4.98 10.95
CA VAL A 50 -9.45 -6.41 11.14
C VAL A 50 -9.57 -6.78 12.62
N ARG A 51 -8.99 -6.00 13.53
CA ARG A 51 -8.98 -6.32 14.97
C ARG A 51 -10.36 -6.26 15.58
N GLU A 52 -11.09 -5.16 15.38
CA GLU A 52 -12.44 -5.01 15.93
C GLU A 52 -13.40 -5.97 15.26
N GLY A 53 -13.35 -6.06 13.93
CA GLY A 53 -14.21 -6.97 13.15
C GLY A 53 -14.04 -8.42 13.58
N LEU A 54 -12.80 -8.89 13.75
CA LEU A 54 -12.53 -10.24 14.24
C LEU A 54 -13.01 -10.42 15.69
N SER A 55 -12.75 -9.45 16.57
CA SER A 55 -13.18 -9.52 17.97
C SER A 55 -14.69 -9.66 18.08
N HIS A 56 -15.44 -8.88 17.30
CA HIS A 56 -16.90 -8.99 17.23
C HIS A 56 -17.36 -10.32 16.65
N ALA A 57 -16.74 -10.80 15.57
CA ALA A 57 -17.09 -12.09 14.96
C ALA A 57 -16.92 -13.26 15.95
N VAL A 58 -15.83 -13.27 16.72
CA VAL A 58 -15.58 -14.29 17.75
C VAL A 58 -16.61 -14.20 18.88
N GLN A 59 -16.92 -13.00 19.37
CA GLN A 59 -17.91 -12.81 20.45
C GLN A 59 -19.31 -13.31 20.05
N VAL A 60 -19.73 -13.05 18.81
CA VAL A 60 -21.03 -13.51 18.29
C VAL A 60 -21.09 -15.04 18.14
N THR A 61 -19.94 -15.70 17.98
CA THR A 61 -19.86 -17.17 17.81
C THR A 61 -19.86 -17.93 19.15
N GLN A 62 -19.81 -17.22 20.30
CA GLN A 62 -19.81 -17.83 21.63
C GLN A 62 -21.20 -17.89 22.29
N CYS A 63 -22.27 -17.73 21.51
CA CYS A 63 -23.66 -17.98 21.92
C CYS A 63 -24.12 -19.38 21.49
#